data_AF-I2J6C8-F1
#
_entry.id   AF-I2J6C8-F1
#
_cell.length_a   1.000
_cell.length_b   1.000
_cell.length_c   1.000
_cell.angle_alpha   90.00
_cell.angle_beta   90.00
_cell.angle_gamma   90.00
#
_symmetry.space_group_name_H-M   'P 1'
#
loop_
_entity.id
_entity.type
_entity.pdbx_description
1 polymer ?
#
loop_
_entity_poly.entity_id
_entity_poly.type
_entity_poly.pdbx_seq_one_letter_code
_entity_poly.pdbx_strand_id
1 'polypeptide(L)'
;MLDDIKYFAYYVSFLDGDYNLLNKALWQIGRVELIKGGLLASGTIYTAGILRGLFNCFACNDFSVISSFIPEDLPSLKGTYYPENVINLLYALYYQDEDRLSEALILAQQFLEKKKRTGMEEFSVRYFISLVQKDVDGISMALQNLCRAYQRQGYPCDKIDKCFADEVHGLYRLLRFFDHALFEAIRMPSHKTFLQDFEKWQVQNQFPQGQQFYVYPQDIADANRILTK
;
A
#
# COMPACT_ATOMS: atom_id res chain seq x y z
N MET A 1 12.38 12.19 -20.79
CA MET A 1 13.21 11.21 -20.04
C MET A 1 13.78 11.95 -18.82
N LEU A 2 13.06 12.21 -17.72
CA LEU A 2 12.00 11.47 -17.04
C LEU A 2 10.65 12.20 -17.11
N ASP A 3 9.69 11.63 -17.83
CA ASP A 3 8.34 12.24 -17.95
C ASP A 3 7.42 11.79 -16.80
N ASP A 4 7.94 10.92 -15.92
CA ASP A 4 7.29 10.45 -14.71
C ASP A 4 8.13 10.83 -13.48
N ILE A 5 7.53 11.64 -12.61
CA ILE A 5 8.12 12.09 -11.35
C ILE A 5 8.54 10.94 -10.44
N LYS A 6 7.85 9.79 -10.51
CA LYS A 6 8.18 8.57 -9.74
C LYS A 6 9.63 8.17 -9.96
N TYR A 7 10.01 8.01 -11.23
CA TYR A 7 11.34 7.53 -11.58
C TYR A 7 12.43 8.55 -11.24
N PHE A 8 12.13 9.85 -11.35
CA PHE A 8 13.08 10.89 -11.02
C PHE A 8 13.33 10.91 -9.51
N ALA A 9 12.25 10.86 -8.73
CA ALA A 9 12.32 10.85 -7.28
C ALA A 9 13.07 9.60 -6.76
N TYR A 10 12.78 8.42 -7.31
CA TYR A 10 13.53 7.20 -6.98
C TYR A 10 15.00 7.29 -7.40
N TYR A 11 15.28 7.77 -8.61
CA TYR A 11 16.66 7.90 -9.09
C TYR A 11 17.51 8.77 -8.15
N VAL A 12 17.05 9.97 -7.80
CA VAL A 12 17.80 10.88 -6.91
C VAL A 12 17.93 10.27 -5.51
N SER A 13 16.84 9.71 -4.96
CA SER A 13 16.88 9.11 -3.62
C SER A 13 17.87 7.93 -3.52
N PHE A 14 17.91 7.07 -4.53
CA PHE A 14 18.83 5.93 -4.55
C PHE A 14 20.27 6.33 -4.91
N LEU A 15 20.47 7.35 -5.74
CA LEU A 15 21.79 7.86 -6.08
C LEU A 15 22.50 8.44 -4.85
N ASP A 16 21.76 9.22 -4.05
CA ASP A 16 22.30 9.89 -2.87
C ASP A 16 22.24 9.03 -1.59
N GLY A 17 21.56 7.88 -1.65
CA GLY A 17 21.27 7.05 -0.48
C GLY A 17 20.38 7.76 0.56
N ASP A 18 19.59 8.75 0.14
CA ASP A 18 18.78 9.59 1.00
C ASP A 18 17.38 8.97 1.22
N TYR A 19 17.20 8.32 2.35
CA TYR A 19 15.93 7.74 2.75
C TYR A 19 14.86 8.75 3.18
N ASN A 20 15.26 9.95 3.59
CA ASN A 20 14.29 11.03 3.80
C ASN A 20 13.70 11.47 2.46
N LEU A 21 14.55 11.59 1.44
CA LEU A 21 14.10 11.89 0.08
C LEU A 21 13.23 10.76 -0.49
N LEU A 22 13.60 9.50 -0.25
CA LEU A 22 12.76 8.34 -0.62
C LEU A 22 11.39 8.38 0.07
N ASN A 23 11.34 8.75 1.35
CA ASN A 23 10.09 8.89 2.10
C ASN A 23 9.19 9.98 1.51
N LYS A 24 9.78 11.10 1.06
CA LYS A 24 9.06 12.16 0.34
C LYS A 24 8.57 11.70 -1.04
N ALA A 25 9.39 10.94 -1.76
CA ALA A 25 9.03 10.37 -3.05
C ALA A 25 7.76 9.51 -2.92
N LEU A 26 7.77 8.59 -1.95
CA LEU A 26 6.63 7.70 -1.65
C LEU A 26 5.35 8.46 -1.34
N TRP A 27 5.45 9.55 -0.57
CA TRP A 27 4.30 10.41 -0.28
C TRP A 27 3.66 10.96 -1.56
N GLN A 28 4.46 11.56 -2.43
CA GLN A 28 3.94 12.18 -3.64
C GLN A 28 3.43 11.14 -4.65
N ILE A 29 4.12 10.01 -4.78
CA ILE A 29 3.68 8.88 -5.61
C ILE A 29 2.34 8.34 -5.10
N GLY A 30 2.18 8.14 -3.79
CA GLY A 30 0.92 7.69 -3.19
C GLY A 30 -0.25 8.62 -3.51
N ARG A 31 -0.07 9.94 -3.33
CA ARG A 31 -1.09 10.94 -3.65
C ARG A 31 -1.46 10.94 -5.15
N VAL A 32 -0.47 10.85 -6.03
CA VAL A 32 -0.69 10.78 -7.48
C VAL A 32 -1.46 9.51 -7.87
N GLU A 33 -1.08 8.34 -7.32
CA GLU A 33 -1.76 7.08 -7.62
C GLU A 33 -3.20 7.04 -7.08
N LEU A 34 -3.45 7.65 -5.91
CA LEU A 34 -4.80 7.83 -5.37
C LEU A 34 -5.68 8.68 -6.30
N ILE A 35 -5.17 9.81 -6.79
CA ILE A 35 -5.88 10.67 -7.75
C ILE A 35 -6.15 9.91 -9.05
N LYS A 36 -5.13 9.28 -9.64
CA LYS A 36 -5.30 8.49 -10.87
C LYS A 36 -6.32 7.36 -10.68
N GLY A 37 -6.28 6.67 -9.55
CA GLY A 37 -7.18 5.57 -9.22
C GLY A 37 -8.63 6.00 -9.10
N GLY A 38 -8.88 7.22 -8.60
CA GLY A 38 -10.23 7.82 -8.49
C GLY A 38 -10.78 8.43 -9.78
N LEU A 39 -9.93 8.69 -10.78
CA LEU A 39 -10.34 9.26 -12.07
C LEU A 39 -10.75 8.22 -13.12
N LEU A 40 -10.58 6.93 -12.83
CA LEU A 40 -10.95 5.87 -13.75
C LEU A 40 -12.48 5.77 -13.87
N ALA A 41 -12.98 5.78 -15.11
CA ALA A 41 -14.38 5.48 -15.42
C ALA A 41 -14.68 3.97 -15.29
N SER A 42 -14.36 3.39 -14.13
CA SER A 42 -14.72 2.01 -13.83
C SER A 42 -16.09 1.96 -13.16
N GLY A 43 -16.94 1.01 -13.54
CA GLY A 43 -18.19 0.71 -12.83
C GLY A 43 -17.98 0.11 -11.42
N THR A 44 -16.74 0.12 -10.92
CA THR A 44 -16.32 -0.37 -9.60
C THR A 44 -15.78 0.79 -8.78
N ILE A 45 -16.22 0.90 -7.53
CA ILE A 45 -15.84 2.00 -6.61
C ILE A 45 -14.35 1.91 -6.24
N TYR A 46 -13.81 0.69 -6.04
CA TYR A 46 -12.41 0.47 -5.69
C TYR A 46 -11.65 -0.28 -6.78
N THR A 47 -10.53 0.29 -7.20
CA THR A 47 -9.65 -0.27 -8.22
C THR A 47 -8.31 -0.69 -7.63
N ALA A 48 -7.54 -1.45 -8.40
CA ALA A 48 -6.13 -1.74 -8.10
C ALA A 48 -5.29 -0.46 -7.91
N GLY A 49 -5.63 0.62 -8.64
CA GLY A 49 -4.92 1.91 -8.54
C GLY A 49 -5.14 2.59 -7.20
N ILE A 50 -6.38 2.55 -6.67
CA ILE A 50 -6.67 3.09 -5.32
C ILE A 50 -5.90 2.31 -4.26
N LEU A 51 -5.87 0.98 -4.34
CA LEU A 51 -5.08 0.18 -3.39
C LEU A 51 -3.58 0.48 -3.47
N ARG A 52 -3.03 0.59 -4.66
CA ARG A 52 -1.63 1.00 -4.85
C ARG A 52 -1.35 2.35 -4.21
N GLY A 53 -2.24 3.33 -4.43
CA GLY A 53 -2.15 4.65 -3.82
C GLY A 53 -2.16 4.58 -2.29
N LEU A 54 -3.10 3.84 -1.69
CA LEU A 54 -3.17 3.62 -0.25
C LEU A 54 -1.88 2.98 0.29
N PHE A 55 -1.42 1.89 -0.33
CA PHE A 55 -0.23 1.18 0.12
C PHE A 55 1.03 2.06 0.00
N ASN A 56 1.15 2.87 -1.05
CA ASN A 56 2.26 3.83 -1.18
C ASN A 56 2.20 4.93 -0.11
N CYS A 57 1.01 5.42 0.25
CA CYS A 57 0.85 6.34 1.38
C CYS A 57 1.27 5.67 2.70
N PHE A 58 0.88 4.41 2.94
CA PHE A 58 1.33 3.67 4.13
C PHE A 58 2.86 3.49 4.15
N ALA A 59 3.48 3.36 2.97
CA ALA A 59 4.93 3.26 2.82
C ALA A 59 5.67 4.56 3.14
N CYS A 60 4.95 5.63 3.47
CA CYS A 60 5.52 6.84 4.07
C CYS A 60 4.81 7.23 5.37
N ASN A 61 4.17 6.26 6.05
CA ASN A 61 3.42 6.45 7.30
C ASN A 61 2.25 7.44 7.20
N ASP A 62 1.77 7.74 5.99
CA ASP A 62 0.57 8.56 5.80
C ASP A 62 -0.68 7.67 5.87
N PHE A 63 -1.17 7.42 7.08
CA PHE A 63 -2.39 6.63 7.33
C PHE A 63 -3.67 7.48 7.30
N SER A 64 -3.54 8.81 7.30
CA SER A 64 -4.68 9.74 7.26
C SER A 64 -5.54 9.60 6.00
N VAL A 65 -4.96 9.06 4.92
CA VAL A 65 -5.68 8.79 3.67
C VAL A 65 -6.76 7.70 3.80
N ILE A 66 -6.73 6.86 4.84
CA ILE A 66 -7.70 5.77 5.00
C ILE A 66 -9.11 6.35 5.08
N SER A 67 -9.38 7.28 5.98
CA SER A 67 -10.72 7.86 6.14
C SER A 67 -11.20 8.66 4.92
N SER A 68 -10.28 9.24 4.15
CA SER A 68 -10.62 9.99 2.93
C SER A 68 -11.06 9.08 1.77
N PHE A 69 -10.47 7.89 1.67
CA PHE A 69 -10.76 6.94 0.59
C PHE A 69 -11.67 5.80 1.02
N ILE A 70 -11.84 5.56 2.31
CA ILE A 70 -12.65 4.51 2.93
C ILE A 70 -13.47 5.20 4.04
N PRO A 71 -14.51 5.97 3.69
CA PRO A 71 -15.28 6.73 4.66
C PRO A 71 -16.16 5.82 5.52
N GLU A 72 -16.57 6.28 6.70
CA GLU A 72 -17.41 5.52 7.64
C GLU A 72 -18.75 5.06 7.01
N ASP A 73 -19.31 5.85 6.10
CA ASP A 73 -20.57 5.56 5.41
C ASP A 73 -20.42 4.64 4.18
N LEU A 74 -19.22 4.11 3.94
CA LEU A 74 -18.96 3.19 2.84
C LEU A 74 -19.80 1.91 2.99
N PRO A 75 -20.70 1.56 2.05
CA PRO A 75 -21.44 0.31 2.11
C PRO A 75 -20.54 -0.93 1.99
N SER A 76 -21.02 -2.07 2.48
CA SER A 76 -20.33 -3.36 2.29
C SER A 76 -20.16 -3.66 0.80
N LEU A 77 -18.92 -3.98 0.39
CA LEU A 77 -18.61 -4.31 -0.99
C LEU A 77 -18.86 -5.80 -1.23
N LYS A 78 -19.15 -6.19 -2.48
CA LYS A 78 -19.54 -7.56 -2.84
C LYS A 78 -18.43 -8.62 -2.71
N GLY A 79 -17.17 -8.21 -2.51
CA GLY A 79 -16.02 -9.12 -2.45
C GLY A 79 -15.79 -9.93 -3.73
N THR A 80 -16.22 -9.41 -4.89
CA THR A 80 -16.07 -10.10 -6.18
C THR A 80 -14.63 -10.00 -6.70
N TYR A 81 -14.00 -8.85 -6.48
CA TYR A 81 -12.63 -8.56 -6.89
C TYR A 81 -11.72 -8.41 -5.67
N TYR A 82 -10.41 -8.60 -5.88
CA TYR A 82 -9.45 -8.48 -4.79
C TYR A 82 -9.45 -7.09 -4.13
N PRO A 83 -9.66 -5.95 -4.84
CA PRO A 83 -9.70 -4.65 -4.17
C PRO A 83 -10.87 -4.54 -3.20
N GLU A 84 -12.03 -5.06 -3.57
CA GLU A 84 -13.22 -5.06 -2.71
C GLU A 84 -12.99 -5.85 -1.42
N ASN A 85 -12.35 -7.02 -1.50
CA ASN A 85 -12.05 -7.84 -0.33
C ASN A 85 -11.03 -7.16 0.59
N VAL A 86 -9.98 -6.58 0.02
CA VAL A 86 -8.99 -5.81 0.79
C VAL A 86 -9.65 -4.62 1.49
N ILE A 87 -10.49 -3.87 0.79
CA ILE A 87 -11.16 -2.68 1.35
C ILE A 87 -12.15 -3.07 2.44
N ASN A 88 -12.93 -4.14 2.27
CA ASN A 88 -13.84 -4.61 3.33
C ASN A 88 -13.06 -4.99 4.60
N LEU A 89 -11.95 -5.71 4.48
CA LEU A 89 -11.11 -6.09 5.64
C LEU A 89 -10.43 -4.87 6.26
N LEU A 90 -9.88 -3.96 5.44
CA LEU A 90 -9.24 -2.73 5.92
C LEU A 90 -10.25 -1.80 6.61
N TYR A 91 -11.46 -1.65 6.06
CA TYR A 91 -12.55 -0.91 6.70
C TYR A 91 -12.84 -1.49 8.09
N ALA A 92 -13.08 -2.80 8.17
CA ALA A 92 -13.48 -3.43 9.42
C ALA A 92 -12.39 -3.32 10.49
N LEU A 93 -11.12 -3.48 10.10
CA LEU A 93 -9.97 -3.25 10.99
C LEU A 93 -9.84 -1.78 11.44
N TYR A 94 -10.01 -0.83 10.51
CA TYR A 94 -9.83 0.60 10.80
C TYR A 94 -10.92 1.17 11.70
N TYR A 95 -12.18 0.83 11.43
CA TYR A 95 -13.34 1.28 12.21
C TYR A 95 -13.71 0.35 13.36
N GLN A 96 -12.98 -0.75 13.56
CA GLN A 96 -13.24 -1.76 14.60
C GLN A 96 -14.67 -2.31 14.52
N ASP A 97 -15.14 -2.55 13.30
CA ASP A 97 -16.49 -3.03 13.00
C ASP A 97 -16.49 -4.57 12.94
N GLU A 98 -16.75 -5.21 14.08
CA GLU A 98 -16.73 -6.68 14.24
C GLU A 98 -17.82 -7.39 13.44
N ASP A 99 -18.98 -6.75 13.26
CA ASP A 99 -20.10 -7.31 12.48
C ASP A 99 -19.69 -7.41 11.01
N ARG A 100 -19.12 -6.32 10.47
CA ARG A 100 -18.61 -6.29 9.09
C ARG A 100 -17.35 -7.13 8.93
N LEU A 101 -16.53 -7.27 9.97
CA LEU A 101 -15.33 -8.11 9.92
C LEU A 101 -15.66 -9.56 9.60
N SER A 102 -16.71 -10.09 10.22
CA SER A 102 -17.18 -11.46 10.01
C SER A 102 -17.61 -11.69 8.55
N GLU A 103 -18.39 -10.77 7.98
CA GLU A 103 -18.81 -10.83 6.57
C GLU A 103 -17.59 -10.70 5.62
N ALA A 104 -16.70 -9.74 5.90
CA ALA A 104 -15.52 -9.49 5.10
C ALA A 104 -14.59 -10.71 5.02
N LEU A 105 -14.41 -11.43 6.14
CA LEU A 105 -13.63 -12.66 6.18
C LEU A 105 -14.24 -13.76 5.30
N ILE A 106 -15.56 -13.94 5.34
CA ILE A 106 -16.26 -14.93 4.51
C ILE A 106 -16.06 -14.61 3.02
N LEU A 107 -16.26 -13.35 2.63
CA LEU A 107 -16.07 -12.91 1.24
C LEU A 107 -14.62 -13.12 0.77
N ALA A 108 -13.65 -12.76 1.63
CA ALA A 108 -12.23 -12.90 1.31
C ALA A 108 -11.81 -14.37 1.15
N GLN A 109 -12.33 -15.27 1.99
CA GLN A 109 -12.08 -16.71 1.87
C GLN A 109 -12.71 -17.27 0.59
N GLN A 110 -13.98 -16.95 0.31
CA GLN A 110 -14.65 -17.35 -0.94
C GLN A 110 -13.93 -16.83 -2.18
N PHE A 111 -13.38 -15.60 -2.12
CA PHE A 111 -12.58 -15.04 -3.21
C PHE A 111 -11.35 -15.89 -3.52
N LEU A 112 -10.67 -16.41 -2.49
CA LEU A 112 -9.51 -17.29 -2.63
C LEU A 112 -9.86 -18.70 -3.12
N GLU A 113 -11.08 -19.18 -2.87
CA GLU A 113 -11.54 -20.53 -3.28
C GLU A 113 -12.00 -20.62 -4.75
N LYS A 114 -12.63 -19.57 -5.30
CA LYS A 114 -13.30 -19.61 -6.62
C LYS A 114 -12.42 -20.03 -7.80
N LYS A 115 -11.13 -19.73 -7.77
CA LYS A 115 -10.14 -20.14 -8.79
C LYS A 115 -8.75 -20.06 -8.18
N LYS A 116 -7.81 -20.85 -8.68
CA LYS A 116 -6.38 -20.70 -8.32
C LYS A 116 -5.90 -19.29 -8.72
N ARG A 117 -5.98 -18.36 -7.76
CA ARG A 117 -5.38 -17.04 -7.83
C ARG A 117 -3.87 -17.21 -7.60
N THR A 118 -3.09 -16.28 -8.14
CA THR A 118 -1.64 -16.23 -7.94
C THR A 118 -1.18 -14.79 -8.00
N GLY A 119 -0.08 -14.47 -7.32
CA GLY A 119 0.54 -13.15 -7.41
C GLY A 119 -0.07 -12.15 -6.43
N MET A 120 -0.09 -10.86 -6.81
CA MET A 120 -0.45 -9.77 -5.90
C MET A 120 -1.87 -9.92 -5.34
N GLU A 121 -2.86 -10.27 -6.17
CA GLU A 121 -4.26 -10.40 -5.73
C GLU A 121 -4.41 -11.40 -4.58
N GLU A 122 -3.79 -12.57 -4.71
CA GLU A 122 -3.88 -13.64 -3.72
C GLU A 122 -3.18 -13.22 -2.42
N PHE A 123 -1.92 -12.80 -2.52
CA PHE A 123 -1.11 -12.55 -1.33
C PHE A 123 -1.54 -11.27 -0.59
N SER A 124 -2.14 -10.28 -1.27
CA SER A 124 -2.76 -9.14 -0.61
C SER A 124 -3.96 -9.56 0.22
N VAL A 125 -4.87 -10.37 -0.32
CA VAL A 125 -6.04 -10.85 0.44
C VAL A 125 -5.61 -11.75 1.61
N ARG A 126 -4.66 -12.66 1.38
CA ARG A 126 -4.10 -13.51 2.46
C ARG A 126 -3.42 -12.70 3.57
N TYR A 127 -2.71 -11.62 3.21
CA TYR A 127 -2.11 -10.72 4.19
C TYR A 127 -3.19 -10.14 5.12
N PHE A 128 -4.28 -9.60 4.59
CA PHE A 128 -5.34 -9.01 5.41
C PHE A 128 -6.09 -10.06 6.24
N ILE A 129 -6.36 -11.26 5.70
CA ILE A 129 -6.93 -12.36 6.50
C ILE A 129 -6.01 -12.71 7.68
N SER A 130 -4.70 -12.84 7.43
CA SER A 130 -3.72 -13.18 8.47
C SER A 130 -3.59 -12.06 9.51
N LEU A 131 -3.70 -10.80 9.07
CA LEU A 131 -3.72 -9.63 9.96
C LEU A 131 -4.91 -9.67 10.92
N VAL A 132 -6.11 -9.93 10.41
CA VAL A 132 -7.32 -10.08 11.23
C VAL A 132 -7.16 -11.22 12.24
N GLN A 133 -6.58 -12.34 11.81
CA GLN A 133 -6.36 -13.53 12.64
C GLN A 133 -5.15 -13.40 13.59
N LYS A 134 -4.40 -12.29 13.50
CA LYS A 134 -3.11 -12.09 14.19
C LYS A 134 -2.12 -13.25 13.96
N ASP A 135 -2.16 -13.85 12.78
CA ASP A 135 -1.27 -14.93 12.38
C ASP A 135 0.09 -14.39 11.91
N VAL A 136 1.05 -14.38 12.83
CA VAL A 136 2.44 -13.90 12.61
C VAL A 136 3.10 -14.56 11.40
N ASP A 137 2.94 -15.88 11.27
CA ASP A 137 3.57 -16.65 10.20
C ASP A 137 2.88 -16.42 8.87
N GLY A 138 1.54 -16.37 8.87
CA GLY A 138 0.72 -16.00 7.72
C GLY A 138 1.07 -14.62 7.17
N ILE A 139 1.19 -13.61 8.04
CA ILE A 139 1.58 -12.25 7.67
C ILE A 139 2.98 -12.22 7.07
N SER A 140 3.96 -12.80 7.77
CA SER A 140 5.37 -12.83 7.34
C SER A 140 5.51 -13.51 5.97
N MET A 141 4.82 -14.64 5.78
CA MET A 141 4.82 -15.37 4.51
C MET A 141 4.10 -14.60 3.39
N ALA A 142 2.99 -13.93 3.69
CA ALA A 142 2.26 -13.12 2.72
C ALA A 142 3.12 -11.94 2.22
N LEU A 143 3.77 -11.20 3.11
CA LEU A 143 4.69 -10.10 2.73
C LEU A 143 5.85 -10.61 1.88
N GLN A 144 6.47 -11.72 2.27
CA GLN A 144 7.57 -12.34 1.52
C GLN A 144 7.14 -12.76 0.10
N ASN A 145 5.93 -13.29 -0.03
CA ASN A 145 5.37 -13.71 -1.32
C ASN A 145 4.88 -12.52 -2.16
N LEU A 146 4.40 -11.45 -1.54
CA LEU A 146 4.11 -10.19 -2.21
C LEU A 146 5.37 -9.63 -2.86
N CYS A 147 6.53 -9.60 -2.19
CA CYS A 147 7.77 -9.17 -2.83
C CYS A 147 8.12 -10.01 -4.07
N ARG A 148 7.92 -11.33 -4.01
CA ARG A 148 8.15 -12.23 -5.16
C ARG A 148 7.15 -11.98 -6.28
N ALA A 149 5.88 -11.77 -5.94
CA ALA A 149 4.82 -11.48 -6.89
C ALA A 149 5.05 -10.13 -7.60
N TYR A 150 5.42 -9.10 -6.83
CA TYR A 150 5.76 -7.77 -7.30
C TYR A 150 6.86 -7.83 -8.35
N GLN A 151 7.96 -8.54 -8.08
CA GLN A 151 9.05 -8.70 -9.05
C GLN A 151 8.66 -9.49 -10.31
N ARG A 152 7.66 -10.37 -10.23
CA ARG A 152 7.20 -11.20 -11.35
C ARG A 152 6.11 -10.54 -12.19
N GLN A 153 5.65 -9.34 -11.83
CA GLN A 153 4.60 -8.64 -12.59
C GLN A 153 4.98 -8.55 -14.07
N GLY A 154 4.00 -8.79 -14.95
CA GLY A 154 4.14 -8.64 -16.39
C GLY A 154 3.88 -7.19 -16.84
N TYR A 155 3.61 -7.02 -18.12
CA TYR A 155 3.08 -5.76 -18.65
C TYR A 155 1.85 -5.29 -17.85
N PRO A 156 1.70 -3.98 -17.56
CA PRO A 156 2.51 -2.87 -18.06
C PRO A 156 3.73 -2.50 -17.20
N CYS A 157 4.10 -3.31 -16.21
CA CYS A 157 5.22 -2.99 -15.30
C CYS A 157 6.58 -3.24 -15.98
N ASP A 158 7.44 -2.22 -15.99
CA ASP A 158 8.79 -2.31 -16.52
C ASP A 158 9.78 -2.86 -15.49
N LYS A 159 11.03 -3.09 -15.91
CA LYS A 159 12.08 -3.60 -15.00
C LYS A 159 12.32 -2.66 -13.82
N ILE A 160 12.27 -1.35 -14.08
CA ILE A 160 12.50 -0.32 -13.05
C ILE A 160 11.39 -0.29 -12.00
N ASP A 161 10.13 -0.55 -12.39
CA ASP A 161 9.01 -0.64 -11.45
C ASP A 161 9.20 -1.75 -10.44
N LYS A 162 9.89 -2.84 -10.82
CA LYS A 162 10.02 -4.07 -10.04
C LYS A 162 11.22 -4.08 -9.09
N CYS A 163 11.97 -2.98 -9.04
CA CYS A 163 13.19 -2.89 -8.23
C CYS A 163 12.90 -2.60 -6.76
N PHE A 164 11.83 -1.88 -6.47
CA PHE A 164 11.48 -1.43 -5.12
C PHE A 164 10.00 -1.67 -4.87
N ALA A 165 9.68 -2.61 -3.99
CA ALA A 165 8.32 -3.03 -3.68
C ALA A 165 7.66 -2.07 -2.67
N ASP A 166 7.45 -0.82 -3.10
CA ASP A 166 6.82 0.26 -2.34
C ASP A 166 5.51 -0.16 -1.66
N GLU A 167 4.61 -0.83 -2.39
CA GLU A 167 3.36 -1.34 -1.84
C GLU A 167 3.57 -2.28 -0.63
N VAL A 168 4.64 -3.09 -0.65
CA VAL A 168 4.94 -4.07 0.41
C VAL A 168 5.55 -3.38 1.64
N HIS A 169 6.32 -2.32 1.45
CA HIS A 169 6.76 -1.44 2.54
C HIS A 169 5.57 -0.81 3.26
N GLY A 170 4.54 -0.41 2.50
CA GLY A 170 3.31 0.11 3.08
C GLY A 170 2.55 -0.89 3.93
N LEU A 171 2.36 -2.11 3.42
CA LEU A 171 1.71 -3.17 4.17
C LEU A 171 2.51 -3.54 5.43
N TYR A 172 3.84 -3.64 5.34
CA TYR A 172 4.69 -3.90 6.52
C TYR A 172 4.46 -2.86 7.64
N ARG A 173 4.33 -1.58 7.29
CA ARG A 173 4.10 -0.50 8.27
C ARG A 173 2.65 -0.35 8.71
N LEU A 174 1.70 -0.79 7.89
CA LEU A 174 0.28 -0.85 8.27
C LEU A 174 0.08 -1.74 9.50
N LEU A 175 0.86 -2.81 9.66
CA LEU A 175 0.84 -3.63 10.88
C LEU A 175 1.11 -2.80 12.12
N ARG A 176 2.13 -1.94 12.07
CA ARG A 176 2.50 -1.05 13.19
C ARG A 176 1.36 -0.10 13.55
N PHE A 177 0.59 0.35 12.56
CA PHE A 177 -0.56 1.22 12.77
C PHE A 177 -1.67 0.51 13.57
N PHE A 178 -1.90 -0.78 13.33
CA PHE A 178 -2.95 -1.54 14.01
C PHE A 178 -2.51 -2.22 15.31
N ASP A 179 -1.34 -2.86 15.31
CA ASP A 179 -0.88 -3.70 16.42
C ASP A 179 0.65 -3.69 16.49
N HIS A 180 1.19 -2.93 17.45
CA HIS A 180 2.62 -2.78 17.63
C HIS A 180 3.32 -4.08 18.05
N ALA A 181 2.67 -4.88 18.91
CA ALA A 181 3.24 -6.15 19.36
C ALA A 181 3.32 -7.16 18.20
N LEU A 182 2.30 -7.18 17.35
CA LEU A 182 2.31 -7.98 16.13
C LEU A 182 3.41 -7.54 15.17
N PHE A 183 3.59 -6.23 14.99
CA PHE A 183 4.65 -5.65 14.16
C PHE A 183 6.06 -6.09 14.62
N GLU A 184 6.33 -6.13 15.93
CA GLU A 184 7.61 -6.59 16.47
C GLU A 184 7.83 -8.11 16.29
N ALA A 185 6.75 -8.90 16.25
CA ALA A 185 6.82 -10.35 16.14
C ALA A 185 7.04 -10.86 14.70
N ILE A 186 6.60 -10.11 13.69
CA ILE A 186 6.70 -10.57 12.30
C ILE A 186 8.12 -10.48 11.74
N ARG A 187 8.42 -11.33 10.75
CA ARG A 187 9.70 -11.33 10.06
C ARG A 187 9.65 -10.35 8.88
N MET A 188 10.61 -9.43 8.84
CA MET A 188 10.84 -8.59 7.65
C MET A 188 11.09 -9.47 6.42
N PRO A 189 10.51 -9.15 5.25
CA PRO A 189 10.85 -9.81 4.00
C PRO A 189 12.37 -9.73 3.73
N SER A 190 12.93 -10.82 3.22
CA SER A 190 14.35 -10.91 2.82
C SER A 190 14.55 -10.76 1.31
N HIS A 191 13.47 -10.55 0.55
CA HIS A 191 13.54 -10.38 -0.89
C HIS A 191 14.25 -9.08 -1.27
N LYS A 192 15.05 -9.11 -2.33
CA LYS A 192 15.85 -7.93 -2.79
C LYS A 192 15.05 -6.68 -3.16
N THR A 193 13.73 -6.81 -3.40
CA THR A 193 12.85 -5.66 -3.67
C THR A 193 12.36 -4.97 -2.41
N PHE A 194 12.55 -5.59 -1.24
CA PHE A 194 12.22 -5.04 0.05
C PHE A 194 13.50 -4.48 0.68
N LEU A 195 13.59 -3.16 0.75
CA LEU A 195 14.79 -2.47 1.21
C LEU A 195 14.83 -2.41 2.74
N GLN A 196 15.45 -3.41 3.37
CA GLN A 196 15.52 -3.49 4.83
C GLN A 196 16.25 -2.30 5.47
N ASP A 197 17.23 -1.71 4.78
CA ASP A 197 17.93 -0.52 5.29
C ASP A 197 17.02 0.71 5.35
N PHE A 198 16.01 0.79 4.47
CA PHE A 198 14.98 1.81 4.57
C PHE A 198 14.09 1.59 5.81
N GLU A 199 13.73 0.34 6.14
CA GLU A 199 12.99 0.06 7.37
C GLU A 199 13.81 0.34 8.64
N LYS A 200 15.11 0.05 8.63
CA LYS A 200 16.01 0.43 9.74
C LYS A 200 16.05 1.96 9.91
N TRP A 201 16.13 2.71 8.81
CA TRP A 201 16.08 4.16 8.84
C TRP A 201 14.75 4.67 9.41
N GLN A 202 13.62 4.06 9.05
CA GLN A 202 12.31 4.41 9.62
C GLN A 202 12.29 4.23 11.14
N VAL A 203 12.77 3.11 11.66
CA VAL A 203 12.87 2.86 13.11
C VAL A 203 13.74 3.91 13.79
N GLN A 204 14.93 4.20 13.23
CA GLN A 204 15.87 5.19 13.78
C GLN A 204 15.30 6.61 13.81
N ASN A 205 14.40 6.94 12.89
CA ASN A 205 13.79 8.26 12.76
C ASN A 205 12.34 8.31 13.28
N GLN A 206 11.90 7.30 14.04
CA GLN A 206 10.57 7.23 14.66
C GLN A 206 9.40 7.25 13.66
N PHE A 207 9.58 6.58 12.51
CA PHE A 207 8.57 6.42 11.46
C PHE A 207 7.98 7.76 10.98
N PRO A 208 8.80 8.67 10.44
CA PRO A 208 8.33 9.99 10.05
C PRO A 208 7.29 9.88 8.93
N GLN A 209 6.23 10.68 9.03
CA GLN A 209 5.28 10.83 7.94
C GLN A 209 5.98 11.52 6.75
N GLY A 210 5.74 11.00 5.55
CA GLY A 210 6.23 11.57 4.31
C GLY A 210 5.69 12.98 4.07
N GLN A 211 6.44 13.74 3.27
CA GLN A 211 6.09 15.10 2.86
C GLN A 211 6.23 15.22 1.35
N GLN A 212 5.71 16.29 0.78
CA GLN A 212 5.81 16.52 -0.66
C GLN A 212 7.28 16.54 -1.12
N PHE A 213 7.57 15.77 -2.18
CA PHE A 213 8.90 15.66 -2.78
C PHE A 213 9.22 16.87 -3.65
N TYR A 214 8.37 17.13 -4.65
CA TYR A 214 8.49 18.24 -5.57
C TYR A 214 7.38 19.24 -5.31
N VAL A 215 7.75 20.43 -4.84
CA VAL A 215 6.84 21.56 -4.66
C VAL A 215 6.74 22.29 -5.99
N TYR A 216 5.53 22.28 -6.57
CA TYR A 216 5.26 22.97 -7.83
C TYR A 216 5.37 24.50 -7.65
N PRO A 217 5.92 25.22 -8.63
CA PRO A 217 6.07 26.68 -8.59
C PRO A 217 4.72 27.41 -8.53
N GLN A 218 4.77 28.72 -8.21
CA GLN A 218 3.58 29.53 -7.89
C GLN A 218 2.53 29.59 -9.01
N ASP A 219 2.98 29.59 -10.25
CA ASP A 219 2.16 29.57 -11.46
C ASP A 219 1.27 28.32 -11.57
N ILE A 220 1.62 27.24 -10.88
CA ILE A 220 0.84 26.00 -10.79
C ILE A 220 0.65 25.56 -9.33
N ALA A 221 0.54 26.51 -8.41
CA ALA A 221 0.42 26.26 -6.97
C ALA A 221 -0.80 25.38 -6.59
N ASP A 222 -1.87 25.39 -7.40
CA ASP A 222 -3.04 24.54 -7.17
C ASP A 222 -2.71 23.04 -7.27
N ALA A 223 -1.68 22.64 -8.02
CA ALA A 223 -1.20 21.26 -8.04
C ALA A 223 -0.72 20.80 -6.64
N ASN A 224 -0.06 21.68 -5.88
CA ASN A 224 0.33 21.39 -4.50
C ASN A 224 -0.89 21.20 -3.59
N ARG A 225 -1.94 22.00 -3.79
CA ARG A 225 -3.20 21.92 -3.02
C ARG A 225 -3.97 20.65 -3.31
N ILE A 226 -3.97 20.19 -4.56
CA ILE A 226 -4.62 18.93 -4.96
C ILE A 226 -3.95 17.73 -4.28
N LEU A 227 -2.63 17.74 -4.12
CA LEU A 227 -1.89 16.64 -3.48
C LEU A 227 -2.04 16.61 -1.94
N THR A 228 -2.34 17.75 -1.32
CA THR A 228 -2.36 17.92 0.15
C THR A 228 -3.75 17.89 0.77
N LYS A 229 -4.81 17.84 -0.04
CA LYS A 229 -6.18 17.56 0.40
C LYS A 229 -6.42 16.06 0.53
#